data_AF-A0A6C0B0N0-F1
#
_entry.id   AF-A0A6C0B0N0-F1
#
_cell.length_a   1.000
_cell.length_b   1.000
_cell.length_c   1.000
_cell.angle_alpha   90.00
_cell.angle_beta   90.00
_cell.angle_gamma   90.00
#
_symmetry.space_group_name_H-M   'P 1'
#
loop_
_entity.id
_entity.type
_entity.pdbx_description
1 polymer ?
#
loop_
_entity_poly.entity_id
_entity_poly.type
_entity_poly.pdbx_seq_one_letter_code
_entity_poly.pdbx_strand_id
1 'polypeptide(L)'
;MLCNSCKNKNSTERCGSPALKNLQFCGKHVKSKTPRLWSVVNSAGDSAVKIQKVWRGWIVRYLHDLSGPGVLKRSLCHNEDDVITAEDKVHPSNYFAFHEDGKVFWFDIKSIFQLSINQLKPTNPYTRQELSLDTRKRLKECIYYRELRRLPLFHDPLYLTDRNKLFTMHWTMISQILEENLFIDINPLFFTALNRTQLWEFTALLRDLILVWAKEHNGIHSRRNIYYIWIQACWRRQTMEIADTMQVCRYLGACLLKILKDCKRPHDICFKLLSARYNL
;
A
#
# COMPACT_ATOMS: atom_id res chain seq x y z
N MET A 1 1.39 -7.40 -31.20
CA MET A 1 2.31 -6.25 -31.23
C MET A 1 2.48 -5.78 -32.67
N LEU A 2 2.62 -4.47 -32.90
CA LEU A 2 2.85 -3.91 -34.23
C LEU A 2 4.33 -3.99 -34.63
N CYS A 3 4.61 -3.96 -35.93
CA CYS A 3 5.95 -3.90 -36.49
C CYS A 3 6.74 -2.67 -35.96
N ASN A 4 8.02 -2.85 -35.63
CA ASN A 4 8.88 -1.78 -35.10
C ASN A 4 9.50 -0.87 -36.18
N SER A 5 9.36 -1.22 -37.47
CA SER A 5 9.83 -0.40 -38.58
C SER A 5 8.87 0.76 -38.90
N CYS A 6 9.39 1.81 -39.52
CA CYS A 6 8.59 2.83 -40.22
C CYS A 6 7.75 2.21 -41.35
N LYS A 7 6.66 2.87 -41.73
CA LYS A 7 5.74 2.43 -42.80
C LYS A 7 6.46 2.25 -44.14
N ASN A 8 7.37 3.15 -44.48
CA ASN A 8 8.24 3.10 -45.65
C ASN A 8 9.52 3.94 -45.40
N LYS A 9 10.39 4.06 -46.42
CA LYS A 9 11.69 4.75 -46.30
C LYS A 9 11.56 6.25 -45.96
N ASN A 10 10.48 6.91 -46.41
CA ASN A 10 10.31 8.36 -46.29
C ASN A 10 9.37 8.75 -45.13
N SER A 11 8.54 7.83 -44.65
CA SER A 11 7.54 8.08 -43.61
C SER A 11 8.12 7.95 -42.21
N THR A 12 7.76 8.87 -41.31
CA THR A 12 8.06 8.80 -39.87
C THR A 12 7.03 7.98 -39.09
N GLU A 13 5.93 7.56 -39.73
CA GLU A 13 4.87 6.78 -39.09
C GLU A 13 5.29 5.33 -38.86
N ARG A 14 4.75 4.71 -37.80
CA ARG A 14 4.98 3.29 -37.52
C ARG A 14 4.23 2.42 -38.53
N CYS A 15 4.84 1.33 -38.94
CA CYS A 15 4.17 0.33 -39.77
C CYS A 15 2.96 -0.26 -39.01
N GLY A 16 1.76 -0.13 -39.60
CA GLY A 16 0.51 -0.64 -39.03
C GLY A 16 0.34 -2.16 -39.13
N SER A 17 1.24 -2.88 -39.80
CA SER A 17 1.17 -4.35 -39.87
C SER A 17 1.58 -4.99 -38.54
N PRO A 18 0.94 -6.10 -38.14
CA PRO A 18 1.37 -6.85 -36.96
C PRO A 18 2.79 -7.39 -37.16
N ALA A 19 3.57 -7.40 -36.09
CA ALA A 19 4.82 -8.12 -36.05
C ALA A 19 4.54 -9.63 -36.08
N LEU A 20 5.45 -10.40 -36.70
CA LEU A 20 5.37 -11.85 -36.67
C LEU A 20 5.50 -12.35 -35.21
N LYS A 21 4.94 -13.53 -34.92
CA LYS A 21 4.96 -14.11 -33.57
C LYS A 21 6.41 -14.19 -33.07
N ASN A 22 6.66 -13.65 -31.87
CA ASN A 22 7.97 -13.58 -31.23
C ASN A 22 9.06 -12.79 -32.00
N LEU A 23 8.69 -11.98 -32.99
CA LEU A 23 9.61 -11.13 -33.76
C LEU A 23 9.23 -9.65 -33.65
N GLN A 24 10.17 -8.78 -34.02
CA GLN A 24 10.00 -7.32 -33.95
C GLN A 24 9.38 -6.70 -35.20
N PHE A 25 9.37 -7.44 -36.32
CA PHE A 25 8.98 -6.92 -37.64
C PHE A 25 7.87 -7.74 -38.27
N CYS A 26 7.12 -7.13 -39.19
CA CYS A 26 6.20 -7.85 -40.07
C CYS A 26 6.97 -8.61 -41.16
N GLY A 27 6.27 -9.51 -41.90
CA GLY A 27 6.89 -10.32 -42.96
C GLY A 27 7.56 -9.53 -44.09
N LYS A 28 7.20 -8.26 -44.30
CA LYS A 28 7.89 -7.37 -45.25
C LYS A 28 9.18 -6.82 -44.67
N HIS A 29 9.12 -6.23 -43.48
CA HIS A 29 10.26 -5.56 -42.85
C HIS A 29 11.30 -6.52 -42.29
N VAL A 30 10.94 -7.76 -41.96
CA VAL A 30 11.90 -8.80 -41.55
C VAL A 30 12.86 -9.20 -42.68
N LYS A 31 12.43 -9.05 -43.94
CA LYS A 31 13.26 -9.30 -45.13
C LYS A 31 14.12 -8.10 -45.53
N SER A 32 13.91 -6.94 -44.90
CA SER A 32 14.72 -5.75 -45.16
C SER A 32 16.09 -5.93 -44.54
N LYS A 33 17.16 -5.67 -45.32
CA LYS A 33 18.54 -5.73 -44.80
C LYS A 33 18.78 -4.68 -43.70
N THR A 34 18.17 -3.50 -43.83
CA THR A 34 18.32 -2.37 -42.91
C THR A 34 16.94 -1.76 -42.60
N PRO A 35 16.13 -2.38 -41.72
CA PRO A 35 14.83 -1.84 -41.35
C PRO A 35 14.99 -0.49 -40.63
N ARG A 36 14.29 0.53 -41.12
CA ARG A 36 14.28 1.87 -40.51
C ARG A 36 13.41 1.84 -39.26
N LEU A 37 14.03 1.81 -38.08
CA LEU A 37 13.32 1.71 -36.80
C LEU A 37 12.50 2.97 -36.51
N TRP A 38 11.20 2.79 -36.26
CA TRP A 38 10.30 3.88 -35.91
C TRP A 38 10.74 4.62 -34.64
N SER A 39 11.22 3.87 -33.64
CA SER A 39 11.69 4.42 -32.36
C SER A 39 12.92 5.32 -32.50
N VAL A 40 13.80 5.01 -33.45
CA VAL A 40 15.01 5.81 -33.71
C VAL A 40 14.63 7.08 -34.47
N VAL A 41 13.81 6.96 -35.51
CA VAL A 41 13.37 8.09 -36.34
C VAL A 41 12.59 9.13 -35.52
N ASN A 42 11.81 8.69 -34.54
CA ASN A 42 10.97 9.57 -33.72
C ASN A 42 11.61 9.88 -32.35
N SER A 43 12.90 9.56 -32.15
CA SER A 43 13.59 9.78 -30.87
C SER A 43 12.78 9.30 -29.66
N ALA A 44 12.09 8.16 -29.82
CA ALA A 44 11.23 7.60 -28.78
C ALA A 44 12.05 7.19 -27.55
N GLY A 45 13.29 6.74 -27.77
CA GLY A 45 14.26 6.48 -26.71
C GLY A 45 14.56 7.72 -25.88
N ASP A 46 14.92 8.83 -26.51
CA ASP A 46 15.24 10.09 -25.81
C ASP A 46 14.03 10.65 -25.05
N SER A 47 12.85 10.57 -25.66
CA SER A 47 11.59 10.95 -25.02
C SER A 47 11.30 10.08 -23.80
N ALA A 48 11.49 8.76 -23.91
CA ALA A 48 11.36 7.85 -22.79
C ALA A 48 12.36 8.17 -21.67
N VAL A 49 13.62 8.48 -21.99
CA VAL A 49 14.64 8.88 -21.00
C VAL A 49 14.23 10.16 -20.27
N LYS A 50 13.69 11.16 -20.98
CA LYS A 50 13.18 12.40 -20.37
C LYS A 50 12.03 12.12 -19.40
N ILE A 51 11.04 11.32 -19.81
CA ILE A 51 9.91 10.91 -18.96
C ILE A 51 10.42 10.18 -17.71
N GLN A 52 11.32 9.21 -17.88
CA GLN A 52 11.89 8.46 -16.77
C GLN A 52 12.70 9.35 -15.81
N LYS A 53 13.45 10.34 -16.32
CA LYS A 53 14.19 11.31 -15.49
C LYS A 53 13.24 12.11 -14.61
N VAL A 54 12.16 12.64 -15.18
CA VAL A 54 11.13 13.39 -14.45
C VAL A 54 10.49 12.51 -13.38
N TRP A 55 10.10 11.29 -13.75
CA TRP A 55 9.47 10.33 -12.83
C TRP A 55 10.37 9.92 -11.68
N ARG A 56 11.64 9.56 -11.95
CA ARG A 56 12.63 9.21 -10.92
C ARG A 56 12.84 10.36 -9.94
N GLY A 57 12.99 11.58 -10.46
CA GLY A 57 13.13 12.77 -9.61
C GLY A 57 11.88 13.06 -8.77
N TRP A 58 10.69 12.90 -9.36
CA TRP A 58 9.43 13.08 -8.64
C TRP A 58 9.29 12.09 -7.48
N ILE A 59 9.57 10.79 -7.71
CA ILE A 59 9.49 9.76 -6.66
C ILE A 59 10.40 10.12 -5.48
N VAL A 60 11.65 10.52 -5.74
CA VAL A 60 12.60 10.85 -4.67
C VAL A 60 12.11 12.03 -3.84
N ARG A 61 11.64 13.10 -4.50
CA ARG A 61 11.10 14.28 -3.80
C ARG A 61 9.85 13.93 -2.99
N TYR A 62 8.91 13.20 -3.60
CA TYR A 62 7.72 12.72 -2.92
C TYR A 62 8.04 11.91 -1.66
N LEU A 63 9.01 11.00 -1.73
CA LEU A 63 9.45 10.23 -0.56
C LEU A 63 10.13 11.10 0.49
N HIS A 64 10.94 12.08 0.11
CA HIS A 64 11.53 13.02 1.07
C HIS A 64 10.45 13.86 1.77
N ASP A 65 9.47 14.35 1.01
CA ASP A 65 8.33 15.10 1.56
C ASP A 65 7.53 14.22 2.55
N LEU A 66 7.28 12.96 2.18
CA LEU A 66 6.66 11.98 3.10
C LEU A 66 7.56 11.65 4.29
N SER A 67 8.88 11.66 4.16
CA SER A 67 9.79 11.35 5.25
C SER A 67 9.83 12.46 6.30
N GLY A 68 9.66 13.72 5.87
CA GLY A 68 9.48 14.87 6.76
C GLY A 68 10.74 15.72 6.95
N PRO A 69 10.69 16.68 7.89
CA PRO A 69 11.78 17.64 8.13
C PRO A 69 13.07 16.94 8.51
N GLY A 70 14.23 17.55 8.22
CA GLY A 70 15.54 17.01 8.65
C GLY A 70 16.12 15.89 7.77
N VAL A 71 15.37 15.35 6.80
CA VAL A 71 15.83 14.27 5.91
C VAL A 71 17.14 14.59 5.18
N LEU A 72 17.32 15.85 4.73
CA LEU A 72 18.56 16.34 4.11
C LEU A 72 19.41 17.23 5.03
N LYS A 73 18.93 17.56 6.24
CA LYS A 73 19.62 18.46 7.18
C LYS A 73 19.37 18.03 8.62
N ARG A 74 20.15 17.04 9.08
CA ARG A 74 20.00 16.43 10.42
C ARG A 74 20.28 17.37 11.58
N SER A 75 21.02 18.46 11.36
CA SER A 75 21.24 19.49 12.38
C SER A 75 19.96 20.18 12.85
N LEU A 76 18.82 19.95 12.20
CA LEU A 76 17.51 20.45 12.63
C LEU A 76 16.81 19.53 13.64
N CYS A 77 17.29 18.28 13.78
CA CYS A 77 16.66 17.30 14.64
C CYS A 77 17.12 17.43 16.08
N HIS A 78 16.24 17.09 17.02
CA HIS A 78 16.49 17.20 18.45
C HIS A 78 17.19 15.97 19.04
N ASN A 79 16.82 14.78 18.59
CA ASN A 79 17.47 13.53 19.02
C ASN A 79 18.72 13.24 18.16
N GLU A 80 19.74 12.68 18.80
CA GLU A 80 21.04 12.40 18.19
C GLU A 80 21.09 11.02 17.51
N ASP A 81 20.42 10.04 18.10
CA ASP A 81 20.41 8.64 17.67
C ASP A 81 18.99 8.11 17.45
N ASP A 82 18.87 6.95 16.79
CA ASP A 82 17.63 6.20 16.63
C ASP A 82 17.38 5.25 17.82
N VAL A 83 16.15 5.24 18.33
CA VAL A 83 15.75 4.51 19.54
C VAL A 83 15.95 2.98 19.50
N ILE A 84 15.94 2.33 18.33
CA ILE A 84 16.13 0.86 18.25
C ILE A 84 17.56 0.52 17.84
N THR A 85 18.09 1.21 16.83
CA THR A 85 19.40 0.87 16.26
C THR A 85 20.56 1.50 17.00
N ALA A 86 20.32 2.56 17.79
CA ALA A 86 21.33 3.42 18.40
C ALA A 86 22.31 4.03 17.37
N GLU A 87 21.94 4.07 16.09
CA GLU A 87 22.72 4.72 15.04
C GLU A 87 22.45 6.24 15.05
N ASP A 88 23.50 7.04 14.87
CA ASP A 88 23.43 8.51 14.77
C ASP A 88 22.94 8.99 13.40
N LYS A 89 22.87 8.09 12.42
CA LYS A 89 22.57 8.36 11.02
C LYS A 89 21.76 7.24 10.41
N VAL A 90 20.87 7.61 9.50
CA VAL A 90 20.13 6.64 8.67
C VAL A 90 20.08 7.16 7.24
N HIS A 91 20.12 6.25 6.26
CA HIS A 91 19.96 6.60 4.85
C HIS A 91 18.64 7.37 4.62
N PRO A 92 18.60 8.43 3.76
CA PRO A 92 17.38 9.21 3.53
C PRO A 92 16.14 8.39 3.14
N SER A 93 16.31 7.27 2.43
CA SER A 93 15.21 6.36 2.07
C SER A 93 14.66 5.50 3.22
N ASN A 94 15.35 5.48 4.36
CA ASN A 94 14.93 4.82 5.60
C ASN A 94 14.61 5.85 6.69
N TYR A 95 14.61 7.15 6.38
CA TYR A 95 14.35 8.21 7.34
C TYR A 95 12.85 8.44 7.54
N PHE A 96 12.45 8.77 8.75
CA PHE A 96 11.14 9.34 9.04
C PHE A 96 11.24 10.32 10.20
N ALA A 97 10.57 11.47 10.11
CA ALA A 97 10.56 12.48 11.14
C ALA A 97 9.26 13.27 11.15
N PHE A 98 8.96 13.89 12.28
CA PHE A 98 7.81 14.77 12.47
C PHE A 98 8.14 15.89 13.45
N HIS A 99 7.31 16.94 13.42
CA HIS A 99 7.38 18.02 14.40
C HIS A 99 6.53 17.67 15.61
N GLU A 100 7.04 17.96 16.79
CA GLU A 100 6.35 17.82 18.07
C GLU A 100 6.89 18.88 19.02
N ASP A 101 6.02 19.68 19.63
CA ASP A 101 6.38 20.77 20.56
C ASP A 101 7.53 21.67 20.08
N GLY A 102 7.48 22.08 18.81
CA GLY A 102 8.49 22.96 18.19
C GLY A 102 9.85 22.29 17.92
N LYS A 103 9.98 20.99 18.17
CA LYS A 103 11.17 20.18 17.91
C LYS A 103 10.93 19.20 16.78
N VAL A 104 12.00 18.76 16.13
CA VAL A 104 11.95 17.70 15.11
C VAL A 104 12.53 16.43 15.69
N PHE A 105 11.74 15.37 15.72
CA PHE A 105 12.22 14.04 16.11
C PHE A 105 12.34 13.15 14.89
N TRP A 106 13.45 12.41 14.80
CA TRP A 106 13.72 11.51 13.69
C TRP A 106 13.95 10.08 14.11
N PHE A 107 13.67 9.17 13.17
CA PHE A 107 13.75 7.73 13.36
C PHE A 107 14.22 7.06 12.07
N ASP A 108 14.80 5.86 12.20
CA ASP A 108 14.66 4.88 11.12
C ASP A 108 13.17 4.53 11.01
N ILE A 109 12.64 4.55 9.79
CA ILE A 109 11.24 4.25 9.52
C ILE A 109 10.82 2.87 10.06
N LYS A 110 11.74 1.90 10.03
CA LYS A 110 11.50 0.55 10.58
C LYS A 110 11.36 0.62 12.10
N SER A 111 12.15 1.47 12.77
CA SER A 111 12.09 1.66 14.23
C SER A 111 10.75 2.22 14.67
N ILE A 112 10.36 3.37 14.12
CA ILE A 112 9.08 4.01 14.51
C ILE A 112 7.88 3.15 14.10
N PHE A 113 7.94 2.46 12.96
CA PHE A 113 6.88 1.52 12.57
C PHE A 113 6.77 0.37 13.56
N GLN A 114 7.90 -0.27 13.90
CA GLN A 114 7.95 -1.38 14.86
C GLN A 114 7.34 -1.02 16.22
N LEU A 115 7.58 0.20 16.71
CA LEU A 115 7.01 0.72 17.94
C LEU A 115 5.52 1.07 17.80
N SER A 116 5.08 1.48 16.61
CA SER A 116 3.71 1.92 16.35
C SER A 116 2.71 0.77 16.13
N ILE A 117 3.14 -0.37 15.57
CA ILE A 117 2.19 -1.37 15.04
C ILE A 117 1.30 -2.06 16.09
N ASN A 118 1.72 -2.10 17.35
CA ASN A 118 1.00 -2.80 18.42
C ASN A 118 0.27 -1.84 19.37
N GLN A 119 0.33 -0.53 19.12
CA GLN A 119 -0.31 0.49 19.93
C GLN A 119 -1.51 1.06 19.19
N LEU A 120 -2.70 1.10 19.81
CA LEU A 120 -3.87 1.72 19.18
C LEU A 120 -3.62 3.21 18.90
N LYS A 121 -2.99 3.89 19.86
CA LYS A 121 -2.53 5.27 19.75
C LYS A 121 -1.00 5.27 19.87
N PRO A 122 -0.28 5.10 18.74
CA PRO A 122 1.16 5.16 18.70
C PRO A 122 1.69 6.43 19.34
N THR A 123 2.79 6.31 20.08
CA THR A 123 3.43 7.44 20.77
C THR A 123 4.84 7.68 20.26
N ASN A 124 5.32 8.91 20.39
CA ASN A 124 6.74 9.22 20.24
C ASN A 124 7.51 8.57 21.39
N PRO A 125 8.51 7.70 21.14
CA PRO A 125 9.23 7.01 22.22
C PRO A 125 10.05 7.95 23.13
N TYR A 126 10.39 9.16 22.68
CA TYR A 126 11.15 10.12 23.50
C TYR A 126 10.27 10.94 24.46
N THR A 127 9.06 11.31 24.03
CA THR A 127 8.17 12.22 24.79
C THR A 127 6.92 11.54 25.32
N ARG A 128 6.59 10.35 24.79
CA ARG A 128 5.36 9.58 25.03
C ARG A 128 4.08 10.27 24.60
N GLN A 129 4.18 11.37 23.84
CA GLN A 129 3.02 12.02 23.24
C GLN A 129 2.45 11.19 22.09
N GLU A 130 1.13 11.24 21.91
CA GLU A 130 0.46 10.54 20.83
C GLU A 130 0.82 11.14 19.47
N LEU A 131 1.13 10.27 18.50
CA LEU A 131 1.41 10.71 17.14
C LEU A 131 0.14 11.28 16.51
N SER A 132 0.27 12.47 15.91
CA SER A 132 -0.84 13.11 15.20
C SER A 132 -1.38 12.21 14.07
N LEU A 133 -2.68 12.34 13.77
CA LEU A 133 -3.33 11.57 12.70
C LEU A 133 -2.61 11.74 11.34
N ASP A 134 -2.12 12.94 11.06
CA ASP A 134 -1.34 13.23 9.85
C ASP A 134 -0.01 12.46 9.83
N THR A 135 0.73 12.49 10.95
CA THR A 135 1.98 11.73 11.10
C THR A 135 1.76 10.24 10.91
N ARG A 136 0.69 9.68 11.49
CA ARG A 136 0.35 8.26 11.35
C ARG A 136 0.01 7.88 9.91
N LYS A 137 -0.81 8.69 9.22
CA LYS A 137 -1.11 8.51 7.79
C LYS A 137 0.15 8.56 6.94
N ARG A 138 1.02 9.54 7.17
CA ARG A 138 2.27 9.71 6.44
C ARG A 138 3.24 8.54 6.67
N LEU A 139 3.34 8.04 7.90
CA LEU A 139 4.10 6.83 8.21
C LEU A 139 3.57 5.63 7.42
N LYS A 140 2.25 5.43 7.41
CA LYS A 140 1.62 4.33 6.66
C LYS A 140 1.88 4.42 5.16
N GLU A 141 1.80 5.60 4.55
CA GLU A 141 2.13 5.80 3.14
C GLU A 141 3.57 5.36 2.83
N CYS A 142 4.53 5.73 3.68
CA CYS A 142 5.91 5.27 3.54
C CYS A 142 6.02 3.73 3.66
N ILE A 143 5.27 3.12 4.59
CA ILE A 143 5.26 1.66 4.76
C ILE A 143 4.63 0.96 3.55
N TYR A 144 3.55 1.48 2.99
CA TYR A 144 2.92 0.92 1.79
C TYR A 144 3.84 0.97 0.59
N TYR A 145 4.60 2.07 0.46
CA TYR A 145 5.65 2.17 -0.56
C TYR A 145 6.70 1.05 -0.39
N ARG A 146 7.15 0.81 0.85
CA ARG A 146 8.11 -0.27 1.15
C ARG A 146 7.55 -1.65 0.85
N GLU A 147 6.31 -1.93 1.23
CA GLU A 147 5.61 -3.18 0.92
C GLU A 147 5.53 -3.43 -0.59
N LEU A 148 5.12 -2.42 -1.36
CA LEU A 148 5.01 -2.51 -2.82
C LEU A 148 6.36 -2.82 -3.49
N ARG A 149 7.45 -2.32 -2.91
CA ARG A 149 8.82 -2.52 -3.39
C ARG A 149 9.52 -3.72 -2.76
N ARG A 150 8.86 -4.46 -1.88
CA ARG A 150 9.43 -5.60 -1.13
C ARG A 150 10.68 -5.20 -0.33
N LEU A 151 10.67 -3.99 0.22
CA LEU A 151 11.73 -3.51 1.12
C LEU A 151 11.45 -4.02 2.55
N PRO A 152 12.50 -4.24 3.38
CA PRO A 152 12.32 -4.66 4.77
C PRO A 152 11.48 -3.67 5.58
N LEU A 153 10.49 -4.19 6.31
CA LEU A 153 9.63 -3.40 7.20
C LEU A 153 10.15 -3.35 8.64
N PHE A 154 10.94 -4.33 9.03
CA PHE A 154 11.50 -4.48 10.38
C PHE A 154 13.01 -4.64 10.29
N HIS A 155 13.71 -4.32 11.38
CA HIS A 155 15.15 -4.56 11.49
C HIS A 155 15.46 -6.05 11.54
N ASP A 156 14.67 -6.81 12.32
CA ASP A 156 14.72 -8.27 12.33
C ASP A 156 13.65 -8.86 11.40
N PRO A 157 14.02 -9.61 10.34
CA PRO A 157 13.07 -10.33 9.49
C PRO A 157 12.15 -11.29 10.25
N LEU A 158 12.57 -11.79 11.42
CA LEU A 158 11.81 -12.72 12.25
C LEU A 158 10.82 -12.02 13.19
N TYR A 159 10.81 -10.69 13.23
CA TYR A 159 10.01 -9.89 14.16
C TYR A 159 8.51 -10.25 14.16
N LEU A 160 7.94 -10.56 12.98
CA LEU A 160 6.55 -10.98 12.81
C LEU A 160 6.40 -12.39 12.22
N THR A 161 7.14 -13.36 12.77
CA THR A 161 6.94 -14.78 12.44
C THR A 161 5.81 -15.42 13.22
N ASP A 162 5.50 -14.88 14.40
CA ASP A 162 4.40 -15.36 15.25
C ASP A 162 3.03 -14.99 14.67
N ARG A 163 2.21 -16.01 14.44
CA ARG A 163 0.83 -15.89 13.93
C ARG A 163 -0.08 -15.08 14.86
N ASN A 164 0.18 -15.07 16.17
CA ASN A 164 -0.59 -14.30 17.14
C ASN A 164 -0.19 -12.82 17.10
N LYS A 165 1.12 -12.52 17.03
CA LYS A 165 1.58 -11.13 16.81
C LYS A 165 1.04 -10.55 15.50
N LEU A 166 1.05 -11.32 14.42
CA LEU A 166 0.46 -10.91 13.14
C LEU A 166 -1.05 -10.65 13.25
N PHE A 167 -1.76 -11.50 13.96
CA PHE A 167 -3.20 -11.33 14.21
C PHE A 167 -3.48 -10.02 14.95
N THR A 168 -2.78 -9.77 16.06
CA THR A 168 -2.90 -8.53 16.83
C THR A 168 -2.55 -7.31 15.99
N MET A 169 -1.43 -7.36 15.26
CA MET A 169 -1.02 -6.27 14.36
C MET A 169 -2.13 -5.93 13.36
N HIS A 170 -2.70 -6.92 12.68
CA HIS A 170 -3.72 -6.66 11.65
C HIS A 170 -4.91 -5.88 12.21
N TRP A 171 -5.46 -6.33 13.34
CA TRP A 171 -6.63 -5.70 13.92
C TRP A 171 -6.31 -4.35 14.58
N THR A 172 -5.13 -4.20 15.19
CA THR A 172 -4.64 -2.90 15.67
C THR A 172 -4.49 -1.91 14.52
N MET A 173 -3.89 -2.31 13.41
CA MET A 173 -3.76 -1.44 12.24
C MET A 173 -5.13 -1.07 11.63
N ILE A 174 -6.08 -2.00 11.58
CA ILE A 174 -7.46 -1.71 11.13
C ILE A 174 -8.07 -0.64 12.04
N SER A 175 -8.00 -0.79 13.36
CA SER A 175 -8.48 0.20 14.32
C SER A 175 -7.80 1.57 14.17
N GLN A 176 -6.48 1.61 13.96
CA GLN A 176 -5.78 2.86 13.68
C GLN A 176 -6.29 3.52 12.38
N ILE A 177 -6.54 2.73 11.32
CA ILE A 177 -7.08 3.26 10.05
C ILE A 177 -8.49 3.81 10.25
N LEU A 178 -9.32 3.18 11.08
CA LEU A 178 -10.64 3.70 11.44
C LEU A 178 -10.53 5.09 12.09
N GLU A 179 -9.67 5.23 13.09
CA GLU A 179 -9.44 6.51 13.78
C GLU A 179 -8.91 7.60 12.83
N GLU A 180 -7.98 7.24 11.94
CA GLU A 180 -7.47 8.11 10.88
C GLU A 180 -8.54 8.58 9.89
N ASN A 181 -9.64 7.83 9.78
CA ASN A 181 -10.82 8.18 8.99
C ASN A 181 -11.95 8.75 9.84
N LEU A 182 -11.64 9.32 11.01
CA LEU A 182 -12.56 10.01 11.93
C LEU A 182 -13.53 9.09 12.69
N PHE A 183 -13.29 7.78 12.69
CA PHE A 183 -14.02 6.83 13.51
C PHE A 183 -13.25 6.53 14.81
N ILE A 184 -13.52 7.33 15.84
CA ILE A 184 -12.78 7.33 17.11
C ILE A 184 -13.14 6.14 18.02
N ASP A 185 -12.22 5.83 18.94
CA ASP A 185 -12.39 4.88 20.05
C ASP A 185 -12.76 3.42 19.67
N ILE A 186 -12.40 2.99 18.46
CA ILE A 186 -12.62 1.61 18.02
C ILE A 186 -11.46 0.71 18.45
N ASN A 187 -11.61 0.02 19.57
CA ASN A 187 -10.63 -0.98 20.05
C ASN A 187 -10.62 -2.24 19.15
N PRO A 188 -9.46 -2.88 18.88
CA PRO A 188 -9.39 -4.13 18.12
C PRO A 188 -10.30 -5.27 18.64
N LEU A 189 -10.53 -5.32 19.95
CA LEU A 189 -11.46 -6.25 20.60
C LEU A 189 -12.88 -6.15 20.06
N PHE A 190 -13.27 -4.99 19.52
CA PHE A 190 -14.55 -4.79 18.86
C PHE A 190 -14.79 -5.81 17.75
N PHE A 191 -13.74 -6.24 17.05
CA PHE A 191 -13.81 -7.24 15.99
C PHE A 191 -13.34 -8.63 16.44
N THR A 192 -12.33 -8.71 17.30
CA THR A 192 -11.71 -9.99 17.66
C THR A 192 -12.47 -10.77 18.72
N ALA A 193 -13.36 -10.13 19.48
CA ALA A 193 -14.20 -10.77 20.50
C ALA A 193 -15.46 -11.45 19.94
N LEU A 194 -15.71 -11.37 18.63
CA LEU A 194 -16.88 -12.00 18.00
C LEU A 194 -16.83 -13.53 18.12
N ASN A 195 -17.94 -14.13 18.56
CA ASN A 195 -18.10 -15.58 18.47
C ASN A 195 -18.29 -16.04 17.01
N ARG A 196 -18.34 -17.36 16.78
CA ARG A 196 -18.41 -17.92 15.43
C ARG A 196 -19.63 -17.43 14.63
N THR A 197 -20.80 -17.41 15.26
CA THR A 197 -22.05 -16.97 14.62
C THR A 197 -22.01 -15.49 14.29
N GLN A 198 -21.62 -14.66 15.27
CA GLN A 198 -21.51 -13.21 15.07
C GLN A 198 -20.47 -12.85 13.99
N LEU A 199 -19.35 -13.57 13.93
CA LEU A 199 -18.33 -13.35 12.91
C LEU A 199 -18.83 -13.69 11.51
N TRP A 200 -19.63 -14.75 11.39
CA TRP A 200 -20.26 -15.14 10.13
C TRP A 200 -21.28 -14.10 9.67
N GLU A 201 -22.17 -13.67 10.57
CA GLU A 201 -23.17 -12.62 10.32
C GLU A 201 -22.51 -11.30 9.93
N PHE A 202 -21.47 -10.91 10.68
CA PHE A 202 -20.68 -9.71 10.41
C PHE A 202 -20.11 -9.71 9.00
N THR A 203 -19.52 -10.85 8.61
CA THR A 203 -18.91 -11.00 7.29
C THR A 203 -19.98 -11.03 6.19
N ALA A 204 -21.15 -11.59 6.46
CA ALA A 204 -22.29 -11.60 5.53
C ALA A 204 -22.82 -10.18 5.29
N LEU A 205 -23.08 -9.42 6.36
CA LEU A 205 -23.54 -8.02 6.28
C LEU A 205 -22.51 -7.15 5.54
N LEU A 206 -21.23 -7.28 5.89
CA LEU A 206 -20.16 -6.54 5.23
C LEU A 206 -20.07 -6.88 3.74
N ARG A 207 -20.16 -8.17 3.38
CA ARG A 207 -20.18 -8.61 1.99
C ARG A 207 -21.30 -7.92 1.22
N ASP A 208 -22.50 -7.88 1.77
CA ASP A 208 -23.67 -7.32 1.09
C ASP A 208 -23.54 -5.80 0.91
N LEU A 209 -23.04 -5.08 1.92
CA LEU A 209 -22.72 -3.65 1.81
C LEU A 209 -21.65 -3.37 0.74
N ILE A 210 -20.62 -4.20 0.64
CA ILE A 210 -19.58 -4.05 -0.38
C ILE A 210 -20.10 -4.42 -1.78
N LEU A 211 -20.99 -5.41 -1.89
CA LEU A 211 -21.63 -5.76 -3.17
C LEU A 211 -22.44 -4.59 -3.74
N VAL A 212 -23.25 -3.94 -2.90
CA VAL A 212 -24.04 -2.76 -3.31
C VAL A 212 -23.09 -1.67 -3.82
N TRP A 213 -22.04 -1.38 -3.05
CA TRP A 213 -21.04 -0.36 -3.42
C TRP A 213 -20.24 -0.70 -4.68
N ALA A 214 -20.01 -1.99 -4.94
CA ALA A 214 -19.35 -2.46 -6.15
C ALA A 214 -20.25 -2.31 -7.39
N LYS A 215 -21.56 -2.55 -7.25
CA LYS A 215 -22.56 -2.38 -8.33
C LYS A 215 -22.76 -0.93 -8.77
N GLU A 216 -22.42 0.05 -7.94
CA GLU A 216 -22.37 1.47 -8.33
C GLU A 216 -21.33 1.77 -9.43
N HIS A 217 -20.44 0.83 -9.76
CA HIS A 217 -19.40 1.00 -10.77
C HIS A 217 -19.51 -0.04 -11.90
N ASN A 218 -19.57 0.45 -13.14
CA ASN A 218 -19.80 -0.39 -14.34
C ASN A 218 -18.58 -1.23 -14.77
N GLY A 219 -17.41 -1.05 -14.16
CA GLY A 219 -16.18 -1.75 -14.54
C GLY A 219 -16.05 -3.13 -13.88
N ILE A 220 -16.07 -4.21 -14.67
CA ILE A 220 -15.86 -5.59 -14.17
C ILE A 220 -14.53 -5.73 -13.41
N HIS A 221 -13.49 -5.02 -13.86
CA HIS A 221 -12.17 -4.99 -13.21
C HIS A 221 -11.99 -3.82 -12.21
N SER A 222 -13.08 -3.24 -11.72
CA SER A 222 -13.00 -2.19 -10.70
C SER A 222 -12.43 -2.76 -9.40
N ARG A 223 -11.69 -1.93 -8.66
CA ARG A 223 -11.18 -2.31 -7.32
C ARG A 223 -12.31 -2.69 -6.37
N ARG A 224 -13.47 -2.04 -6.48
CA ARG A 224 -14.66 -2.34 -5.67
C ARG A 224 -15.15 -3.78 -5.90
N ASN A 225 -15.21 -4.23 -7.17
CA ASN A 225 -15.55 -5.61 -7.51
C ASN A 225 -14.52 -6.61 -6.96
N ILE A 226 -13.23 -6.27 -7.03
CA ILE A 226 -12.17 -7.11 -6.45
C ILE A 226 -12.34 -7.24 -4.93
N TYR A 227 -12.65 -6.16 -4.22
CA TYR A 227 -12.87 -6.19 -2.77
C TYR A 227 -14.08 -7.03 -2.39
N TYR A 228 -15.19 -6.92 -3.14
CA TYR A 228 -16.35 -7.80 -2.97
C TYR A 228 -15.95 -9.28 -3.12
N ILE A 229 -15.22 -9.63 -4.18
CA ILE A 229 -14.77 -11.01 -4.42
C ILE A 229 -13.93 -11.53 -3.25
N TRP A 230 -13.03 -10.71 -2.70
CA TRP A 230 -12.19 -11.09 -1.56
C TRP A 230 -13.00 -11.32 -0.28
N ILE A 231 -13.96 -10.44 0.04
CA ILE A 231 -14.82 -10.60 1.21
C ILE A 231 -15.78 -11.77 1.05
N GLN A 232 -16.33 -11.96 -0.16
CA GLN A 232 -17.15 -13.13 -0.49
C GLN A 232 -16.36 -14.44 -0.34
N ALA A 233 -15.09 -14.46 -0.72
CA ALA A 233 -14.22 -15.61 -0.50
C ALA A 233 -14.00 -15.87 1.01
N CYS A 234 -13.79 -14.82 1.81
CA CYS A 234 -13.69 -14.95 3.26
C CYS A 234 -14.96 -15.56 3.86
N TRP A 235 -16.14 -15.04 3.50
CA TRP A 235 -17.43 -15.55 3.96
C TRP A 235 -17.66 -17.02 3.56
N ARG A 236 -17.42 -17.37 2.29
CA ARG A 236 -17.56 -18.76 1.80
C ARG A 236 -16.69 -19.74 2.57
N ARG A 237 -15.45 -19.37 2.89
CA ARG A 237 -14.56 -20.22 3.68
C ARG A 237 -15.12 -20.50 5.08
N GLN A 238 -15.79 -19.53 5.71
CA GLN A 238 -16.39 -19.76 7.03
C GLN A 238 -17.50 -20.82 6.99
N THR A 239 -18.19 -20.93 5.86
CA THR A 239 -19.28 -21.89 5.64
C THR A 239 -18.75 -23.26 5.22
N MET A 240 -17.67 -23.31 4.42
CA MET A 240 -17.20 -24.55 3.77
C MET A 240 -16.02 -25.21 4.48
N GLU A 241 -15.18 -24.47 5.21
CA GLU A 241 -13.98 -25.00 5.86
C GLU A 241 -14.21 -25.23 7.36
N ILE A 242 -13.72 -26.37 7.87
CA ILE A 242 -13.62 -26.64 9.31
C ILE A 242 -12.42 -25.84 9.84
N ALA A 243 -12.63 -24.54 10.05
CA ALA A 243 -11.65 -23.64 10.63
C ALA A 243 -12.20 -23.09 11.95
N ASP A 244 -11.34 -22.96 12.97
CA ASP A 244 -11.74 -22.34 14.23
C ASP A 244 -12.07 -20.84 14.04
N THR A 245 -12.72 -20.23 15.03
CA THR A 245 -13.11 -18.81 15.00
C THR A 245 -11.89 -17.88 14.84
N MET A 246 -10.77 -18.21 15.49
CA MET A 246 -9.56 -17.40 15.48
C MET A 246 -8.91 -17.36 14.08
N GLN A 247 -8.85 -18.50 13.41
CA GLN A 247 -8.32 -18.66 12.07
C GLN A 247 -9.16 -17.91 11.04
N VAL A 248 -10.48 -17.98 11.16
CA VAL A 248 -11.40 -17.20 10.31
C VAL A 248 -11.24 -15.71 10.55
N CYS A 249 -11.20 -15.27 11.82
CA CYS A 249 -10.98 -13.88 12.18
C CYS A 249 -9.62 -13.37 11.64
N ARG A 250 -8.58 -14.20 11.67
CA ARG A 250 -7.26 -13.89 11.11
C ARG A 250 -7.32 -13.67 9.59
N TYR A 251 -7.98 -14.55 8.84
CA TYR A 251 -8.11 -14.40 7.39
C TYR A 251 -8.91 -13.16 7.02
N LEU A 252 -10.01 -12.89 7.73
CA LEU A 252 -10.81 -11.70 7.53
C LEU A 252 -10.00 -10.43 7.83
N GLY A 253 -9.30 -10.37 8.95
CA GLY A 253 -8.45 -9.23 9.32
C GLY A 253 -7.35 -8.95 8.30
N ALA A 254 -6.66 -9.99 7.81
CA ALA A 254 -5.65 -9.84 6.76
C ALA A 254 -6.27 -9.31 5.44
N CYS A 255 -7.43 -9.84 5.05
CA CYS A 255 -8.15 -9.39 3.86
C CYS A 255 -8.61 -7.93 3.99
N LEU A 256 -9.21 -7.57 5.11
CA LEU A 256 -9.69 -6.22 5.40
C LEU A 256 -8.57 -5.21 5.41
N LEU A 257 -7.47 -5.51 6.10
CA LEU A 257 -6.31 -4.64 6.09
C LEU A 257 -5.79 -4.44 4.67
N LYS A 258 -5.71 -5.51 3.86
CA LYS A 258 -5.30 -5.38 2.46
C LYS A 258 -6.22 -4.46 1.65
N ILE A 259 -7.53 -4.57 1.84
CA ILE A 259 -8.52 -3.69 1.19
C ILE A 259 -8.32 -2.24 1.62
N LEU A 260 -8.17 -1.99 2.92
CA LEU A 260 -7.97 -0.64 3.47
C LEU A 260 -6.68 0.01 2.96
N LYS A 261 -5.60 -0.76 2.82
CA LYS A 261 -4.32 -0.31 2.23
C LYS A 261 -4.44 0.02 0.74
N ASP A 262 -5.21 -0.76 -0.01
CA ASP A 262 -5.36 -0.60 -1.48
C ASP A 262 -6.38 0.49 -1.86
N CYS A 263 -7.31 0.81 -0.96
CA CYS A 263 -8.37 1.78 -1.21
C CYS A 263 -7.85 3.23 -1.09
N LYS A 264 -7.93 3.99 -2.19
CA LYS A 264 -7.56 5.43 -2.21
C LYS A 264 -8.36 6.30 -1.23
N ARG A 265 -9.60 5.89 -0.91
CA ARG A 265 -10.51 6.60 0.01
C ARG A 265 -11.04 5.58 1.03
N PRO A 266 -10.25 5.25 2.06
CA PRO A 266 -10.61 4.18 2.98
C PRO A 266 -11.86 4.48 3.81
N HIS A 267 -12.24 5.75 3.98
CA HIS A 267 -13.44 6.17 4.69
C HIS A 267 -14.71 5.40 4.30
N ASP A 268 -14.98 5.19 3.00
CA ASP A 268 -16.18 4.49 2.54
C ASP A 268 -16.22 3.01 2.96
N ILE A 269 -15.04 2.39 3.07
CA ILE A 269 -14.88 1.01 3.55
C ILE A 269 -14.99 0.98 5.08
N CYS A 270 -14.35 1.95 5.76
CA CYS A 270 -14.42 2.11 7.21
C CYS A 270 -15.86 2.25 7.70
N PHE A 271 -16.65 3.11 7.03
CA PHE A 271 -18.07 3.27 7.30
C PHE A 271 -18.82 1.94 7.19
N LYS A 272 -18.63 1.19 6.08
CA LYS A 272 -19.30 -0.11 5.87
C LYS A 272 -18.87 -1.17 6.88
N LEU A 273 -17.59 -1.17 7.26
CA LEU A 273 -17.05 -2.06 8.29
C LEU A 273 -17.78 -1.83 9.62
N LEU A 274 -17.93 -0.58 10.02
CA LEU A 274 -18.63 -0.23 11.25
C LEU A 274 -20.13 -0.48 11.14
N SER A 275 -20.77 -0.11 10.03
CA SER A 275 -22.19 -0.40 9.79
C SER A 275 -22.47 -1.90 9.89
N ALA A 276 -21.65 -2.76 9.29
CA ALA A 276 -21.82 -4.21 9.40
C ALA A 276 -21.68 -4.69 10.85
N ARG A 277 -20.81 -4.06 11.64
CA ARG A 277 -20.52 -4.48 13.00
C ARG A 277 -21.54 -3.99 14.04
N TYR A 278 -22.08 -2.79 13.87
CA TYR A 278 -23.11 -2.21 14.74
C TYR A 278 -24.50 -2.80 14.49
N ASN A 279 -24.72 -3.45 13.34
CA ASN A 279 -25.98 -4.13 13.01
C ASN A 279 -26.00 -5.63 13.39
N LEU A 280 -25.01 -6.08 14.18
CA LEU A 280 -25.03 -7.37 14.88
C LEU A 280 -25.82 -7.24 16.18
#